data_AF-A0A832CBW4-F1
#
_entry.id   AF-A0A832CBW4-F1
#
_cell.length_a   1.000
_cell.length_b   1.000
_cell.length_c   1.000
_cell.angle_alpha   90.00
_cell.angle_beta   90.00
_cell.angle_gamma   90.00
#
_symmetry.space_group_name_H-M   'P 1'
#
loop_
_entity.id
_entity.type
_entity.pdbx_description
1 polymer ?
#
loop_
_entity_poly.entity_id
_entity_poly.type
_entity_poly.pdbx_seq_one_letter_code
_entity_poly.pdbx_strand_id
1 'polypeptide(L)'
;AQHGLPAVGEILAPFMHSYLVAGWMRGSHWGPIMPVGLKDARCTLFDGPPRLVALGFQVSNGAMASDDEGKPMIADLFADPAFEMARKEALKYAAMLRRMGEFEPARLSVESMEYTTLPQVIERLKERFTPI
;
A
#
# COMPACT_ATOMS: atom_id res chain seq x y z
N ALA A 1 18.86 -9.21 -6.81
CA ALA A 1 18.15 -9.86 -7.93
C ALA A 1 19.19 -10.52 -8.83
N GLN A 2 18.80 -11.55 -9.59
CA GLN A 2 19.69 -12.33 -10.47
C GLN A 2 20.72 -13.18 -9.72
N HIS A 3 21.53 -13.94 -10.48
CA HIS A 3 22.69 -14.71 -10.01
C HIS A 3 22.40 -15.61 -8.81
N GLY A 4 21.49 -16.58 -8.99
CA GLY A 4 21.07 -17.51 -7.93
C GLY A 4 20.00 -16.95 -6.99
N LEU A 5 19.60 -15.69 -7.16
CA LEU A 5 18.44 -15.07 -6.52
C LEU A 5 17.35 -14.78 -7.58
N PRO A 6 16.10 -14.50 -7.16
CA PRO A 6 15.03 -14.17 -8.08
C PRO A 6 15.42 -13.09 -9.09
N ALA A 7 15.06 -13.30 -10.35
CA ALA A 7 15.18 -12.32 -11.40
C ALA A 7 14.29 -11.11 -11.10
N VAL A 8 14.59 -9.97 -11.72
CA VAL A 8 13.79 -8.75 -11.54
C VAL A 8 12.31 -9.01 -11.86
N GLY A 9 12.03 -9.72 -12.96
CA GLY A 9 10.66 -10.10 -13.31
C GLY A 9 9.97 -10.97 -12.26
N GLU A 10 10.68 -11.91 -11.63
CA GLU A 10 10.13 -12.77 -10.57
C GLU A 10 9.85 -11.99 -9.28
N ILE A 11 10.63 -10.94 -9.00
CA ILE A 11 10.37 -10.02 -7.87
C ILE A 11 9.13 -9.16 -8.15
N LEU A 12 8.94 -8.74 -9.40
CA LEU A 12 7.84 -7.85 -9.78
C LEU A 12 6.51 -8.60 -9.99
N ALA A 13 6.55 -9.85 -10.46
CA ALA A 13 5.36 -10.62 -10.83
C ALA A 13 4.30 -10.73 -9.72
N PRO A 14 4.64 -10.92 -8.42
CA PRO A 14 3.65 -10.91 -7.35
C PRO A 14 2.86 -9.61 -7.23
N PHE A 15 3.43 -8.48 -7.65
CA PHE A 15 2.77 -7.17 -7.62
C PHE A 15 1.92 -6.89 -8.87
N MET A 16 1.70 -7.88 -9.73
CA MET A 16 0.61 -7.86 -10.71
C MET A 16 -0.77 -8.07 -10.05
N HIS A 17 -0.82 -8.23 -8.73
CA HIS A 17 -2.00 -8.30 -7.87
C HIS A 17 -1.92 -7.24 -6.74
N SER A 18 -3.08 -6.84 -6.23
CA SER A 18 -3.20 -5.90 -5.10
C SER A 18 -3.63 -6.59 -3.80
N TYR A 19 -2.70 -6.69 -2.87
CA TYR A 19 -2.91 -7.19 -1.52
C TYR A 19 -3.58 -6.15 -0.61
N LEU A 20 -4.38 -6.59 0.36
CA LEU A 20 -4.88 -5.73 1.43
C LEU A 20 -3.80 -5.55 2.51
N VAL A 21 -3.52 -4.30 2.85
CA VAL A 21 -2.52 -3.91 3.85
C VAL A 21 -3.14 -2.98 4.89
N ALA A 22 -2.67 -3.08 6.13
CA ALA A 22 -3.09 -2.22 7.21
C ALA A 22 -2.45 -0.82 7.07
N GLY A 23 -3.22 0.23 7.37
CA GLY A 23 -2.75 1.60 7.36
C GLY A 23 -3.82 2.53 6.80
N TRP A 24 -3.61 2.96 5.55
CA TRP A 24 -4.49 3.87 4.80
C TRP A 24 -4.95 5.06 5.68
N MET A 25 -6.21 5.51 5.58
CA MET A 25 -6.71 6.64 6.37
C MET A 25 -6.46 6.42 7.87
N ARG A 26 -5.75 7.37 8.49
CA ARG A 26 -5.44 7.44 9.93
C ARG A 26 -4.80 6.17 10.50
N GLY A 27 -4.14 5.36 9.68
CA GLY A 27 -3.54 4.11 10.15
C GLY A 27 -4.56 3.10 10.69
N SER A 28 -5.83 3.23 10.28
CA SER A 28 -6.95 2.54 10.93
C SER A 28 -7.80 1.71 9.96
N HIS A 29 -7.37 1.56 8.71
CA HIS A 29 -8.13 0.87 7.67
C HIS A 29 -7.29 -0.18 6.93
N TRP A 30 -7.97 -1.22 6.46
CA TRP A 30 -7.44 -2.07 5.40
C TRP A 30 -7.58 -1.36 4.07
N GLY A 31 -6.50 -1.31 3.29
CA GLY A 31 -6.50 -0.73 1.95
C GLY A 31 -5.74 -1.59 0.95
N PRO A 32 -6.11 -1.59 -0.33
CA PRO A 32 -5.37 -2.32 -1.34
C PRO A 32 -4.07 -1.59 -1.67
N ILE A 33 -2.95 -2.30 -1.63
CA ILE A 33 -1.66 -1.76 -2.08
C ILE A 33 -1.66 -1.62 -3.60
N MET A 34 -1.38 -0.40 -4.06
CA MET A 34 -1.43 -0.04 -5.46
C MET A 34 -0.01 0.20 -6.00
N PRO A 35 0.51 -0.67 -6.90
CA PRO A 35 1.78 -0.43 -7.57
C PRO A 35 1.65 0.72 -8.57
N VAL A 36 2.48 1.75 -8.41
CA VAL A 36 2.45 2.97 -9.22
C VAL A 36 3.86 3.43 -9.59
N GLY A 37 3.97 4.12 -10.72
CA GLY A 37 5.19 4.86 -11.03
C GLY A 37 5.36 6.08 -10.12
N LEU A 38 6.58 6.60 -10.03
CA LEU A 38 6.97 7.75 -9.21
C LEU A 38 6.07 8.97 -9.44
N LYS A 39 5.68 9.25 -10.68
CA LYS A 39 4.80 10.38 -11.02
C LYS A 39 3.43 10.29 -10.32
N ASP A 40 2.96 9.08 -10.05
CA ASP A 40 1.65 8.76 -9.50
C ASP A 40 1.72 8.35 -8.01
N ALA A 41 2.90 8.44 -7.38
CA ALA A 41 3.14 8.15 -5.97
C ALA A 41 2.59 9.27 -5.05
N ARG A 42 1.27 9.49 -5.09
CA ARG A 42 0.57 10.54 -4.34
C ARG A 42 -0.69 9.98 -3.69
N CYS A 43 -0.87 10.20 -2.40
CA CYS A 43 -2.08 9.84 -1.67
C CYS A 43 -3.15 10.92 -1.85
N THR A 44 -4.37 10.51 -2.22
CA THR A 44 -5.48 11.44 -2.51
C THR A 44 -6.78 10.96 -1.89
N LEU A 45 -7.49 10.04 -2.55
CA LEU A 45 -8.75 9.52 -2.06
C LEU A 45 -8.53 8.77 -0.73
N PHE A 46 -9.16 9.28 0.33
CA PHE A 46 -9.10 8.70 1.68
C PHE A 46 -7.64 8.51 2.16
N ASP A 47 -6.77 9.48 1.87
CA ASP A 47 -5.33 9.44 2.18
C ASP A 47 -4.60 8.22 1.56
N GLY A 48 -5.06 7.77 0.40
CA GLY A 48 -4.42 6.67 -0.33
C GLY A 48 -5.00 6.44 -1.74
N PRO A 49 -5.35 5.18 -2.11
CA PRO A 49 -5.00 3.93 -1.43
C PRO A 49 -3.48 3.80 -1.17
N PRO A 50 -3.02 2.90 -0.29
CA PRO A 50 -1.59 2.69 -0.05
C PRO A 50 -0.81 2.53 -1.36
N ARG A 51 0.30 3.26 -1.51
CA ARG A 51 1.09 3.29 -2.75
C ARG A 51 2.37 2.50 -2.59
N LEU A 52 2.73 1.76 -3.63
CA LEU A 52 4.00 1.04 -3.74
C LEU A 52 4.73 1.48 -5.00
N VAL A 53 6.00 1.87 -4.84
CA VAL A 53 6.92 2.21 -5.93
C VAL A 53 8.08 1.23 -5.90
N ALA A 54 8.59 0.83 -7.07
CA ALA A 54 9.77 0.00 -7.20
C ALA A 54 10.81 0.70 -8.10
N LEU A 55 12.00 0.94 -7.55
CA LEU A 55 13.12 1.54 -8.27
C LEU A 55 14.23 0.51 -8.45
N GLY A 56 14.59 0.24 -9.70
CA GLY A 56 15.69 -0.65 -10.07
C GLY A 56 16.96 0.14 -10.36
N PHE A 57 18.09 -0.33 -9.84
CA PHE A 57 19.41 0.21 -10.16
C PHE A 57 20.46 -0.90 -10.05
N GLN A 58 21.64 -0.64 -10.60
CA GLN A 58 22.82 -1.50 -10.44
C GLN A 58 23.79 -0.85 -9.47
N VAL A 59 24.51 -1.66 -8.69
CA VAL A 59 25.57 -1.19 -7.79
C VAL A 59 26.91 -1.66 -8.34
N SER A 60 27.85 -0.73 -8.47
CA SER A 60 29.23 -1.00 -8.88
C SER A 60 30.17 -0.18 -8.02
N ASN A 61 31.22 -0.81 -7.50
CA ASN A 61 32.23 -0.16 -6.64
C ASN A 61 31.64 0.64 -5.46
N GLY A 62 30.56 0.15 -4.84
CA GLY A 62 29.91 0.80 -3.70
C GLY A 62 29.01 2.00 -4.05
N ALA A 63 28.80 2.29 -5.34
CA ALA A 63 27.95 3.38 -5.82
C ALA A 63 26.87 2.86 -6.80
N MET A 64 25.83 3.67 -7.02
CA MET A 64 24.87 3.42 -8.11
C MET A 64 25.59 3.57 -9.45
N ALA A 65 25.37 2.63 -10.35
CA ALA A 65 25.86 2.72 -11.72
C ALA A 65 25.32 3.98 -12.40
N SER A 66 26.16 4.60 -13.21
CA SER A 66 25.85 5.83 -13.94
C SER A 66 26.02 5.60 -15.44
N ASP A 67 25.33 6.42 -16.24
CA ASP A 67 25.51 6.44 -17.69
C ASP A 67 26.82 7.13 -18.10
N ASP A 68 27.05 7.25 -19.41
CA ASP A 68 28.27 7.85 -19.98
C ASP A 68 28.46 9.32 -19.59
N GLU A 69 27.40 10.01 -19.14
CA GLU A 69 27.43 11.40 -18.66
C GLU A 69 27.61 11.49 -17.13
N GLY A 70 27.75 10.36 -16.45
CA GLY A 70 27.89 10.30 -14.99
C GLY A 70 26.57 10.46 -14.24
N LYS A 71 25.41 10.32 -14.90
CA LYS A 71 24.11 10.40 -14.26
C LYS A 71 23.68 9.01 -13.74
N PRO A 72 23.20 8.91 -12.47
CA PRO A 72 22.72 7.64 -11.93
C PRO A 72 21.62 6.99 -12.77
N MET A 73 21.79 5.71 -13.09
CA MET A 73 20.83 4.93 -13.84
C MET A 73 19.81 4.30 -12.90
N ILE A 74 18.58 4.84 -12.91
CA ILE A 74 17.46 4.37 -12.10
C ILE A 74 16.27 4.10 -13.00
N ALA A 75 15.67 2.92 -12.88
CA ALA A 75 14.48 2.51 -13.60
C ALA A 75 13.26 2.51 -12.66
N ASP A 76 12.17 3.14 -13.09
CA ASP A 76 10.88 3.02 -12.44
C ASP A 76 10.19 1.74 -12.93
N LEU A 77 10.19 0.71 -12.09
CA LEU A 77 9.79 -0.64 -12.47
C LEU A 77 8.27 -0.85 -12.50
N PHE A 78 7.50 0.01 -11.83
CA PHE A 78 6.03 -0.03 -11.87
C PHE A 78 5.41 1.00 -12.83
N ALA A 79 6.23 1.86 -13.43
CA ALA A 79 5.85 2.69 -14.58
C ALA A 79 5.74 1.88 -15.90
N ASP A 80 5.03 0.75 -15.83
CA ASP A 80 4.79 -0.16 -16.96
C ASP A 80 3.28 -0.47 -17.10
N PRO A 81 2.75 -0.59 -18.32
CA PRO A 81 1.36 -0.97 -18.56
C PRO A 81 0.95 -2.34 -18.01
N ALA A 82 1.88 -3.28 -17.80
CA ALA A 82 1.61 -4.60 -17.24
C ALA A 82 0.99 -4.53 -15.84
N PHE A 83 1.32 -3.50 -15.06
CA PHE A 83 0.75 -3.28 -13.71
C PHE A 83 -0.60 -2.55 -13.73
N GLU A 84 -1.14 -2.23 -14.91
CA GLU A 84 -2.45 -1.58 -15.02
C GLU A 84 -3.58 -2.46 -14.50
N MET A 85 -3.43 -3.78 -14.62
CA MET A 85 -4.37 -4.75 -14.05
C MET A 85 -4.44 -4.63 -12.53
N ALA A 86 -3.29 -4.60 -11.86
CA ALA A 86 -3.19 -4.41 -10.40
C ALA A 86 -3.77 -3.06 -9.98
N ARG A 87 -3.49 -1.98 -10.72
CA ARG A 87 -4.06 -0.65 -10.43
C ARG A 87 -5.59 -0.65 -10.50
N LYS A 88 -6.16 -1.27 -11.52
CA LYS A 88 -7.63 -1.41 -11.66
C LYS A 88 -8.22 -2.29 -10.57
N GLU A 89 -7.54 -3.36 -10.19
CA GLU A 89 -7.93 -4.22 -9.08
C GLU A 89 -7.94 -3.45 -7.74
N ALA A 90 -6.87 -2.71 -7.44
CA ALA A 90 -6.82 -1.84 -6.26
C ALA A 90 -7.99 -0.85 -6.20
N LEU A 91 -8.36 -0.22 -7.32
CA LEU A 91 -9.49 0.70 -7.34
C LEU A 91 -10.83 -0.01 -7.03
N LYS A 92 -11.03 -1.24 -7.51
CA LYS A 92 -12.22 -2.04 -7.19
C LYS A 92 -12.27 -2.39 -5.70
N TYR A 93 -11.16 -2.85 -5.13
CA TYR A 93 -11.09 -3.18 -3.70
C TYR A 93 -11.26 -1.94 -2.83
N ALA A 94 -10.65 -0.81 -3.19
CA ALA A 94 -10.80 0.45 -2.48
C ALA A 94 -12.27 0.91 -2.46
N ALA A 95 -12.96 0.84 -3.61
CA ALA A 95 -14.37 1.18 -3.69
C ALA A 95 -15.25 0.24 -2.85
N MET A 96 -14.97 -1.06 -2.86
CA MET A 96 -15.67 -2.05 -2.05
C MET A 96 -15.50 -1.74 -0.55
N LEU A 97 -14.27 -1.58 -0.07
CA LEU A 97 -13.97 -1.32 1.33
C LEU A 97 -14.58 0.00 1.80
N ARG A 98 -14.54 1.05 0.97
CA ARG A 98 -15.15 2.33 1.36
C ARG A 98 -16.66 2.29 1.47
N ARG A 99 -17.34 1.42 0.73
CA ARG A 99 -18.80 1.22 0.87
C ARG A 99 -19.18 0.55 2.19
N MET A 100 -18.24 -0.10 2.88
CA MET A 100 -18.47 -0.66 4.21
C MET A 100 -18.39 0.40 5.33
N GLY A 101 -17.86 1.60 5.05
CA GLY A 101 -17.71 2.66 6.05
C GLY A 101 -16.65 2.32 7.10
N GLU A 102 -16.98 2.55 8.38
CA GLU A 102 -16.08 2.40 9.54
C GLU A 102 -16.27 1.05 10.26
N PHE A 103 -16.89 0.08 9.58
CA PHE A 103 -17.13 -1.26 10.11
C PHE A 103 -16.00 -2.21 9.73
N GLU A 104 -15.75 -3.20 10.58
CA GLU A 104 -14.86 -4.31 10.23
C GLU A 104 -15.52 -5.15 9.11
N PRO A 105 -14.76 -5.59 8.09
CA PRO A 105 -13.30 -5.56 7.99
C PRO A 105 -12.72 -4.36 7.22
N ALA A 106 -13.47 -3.30 6.90
CA ALA A 106 -12.87 -2.12 6.24
C ALA A 106 -12.02 -1.28 7.20
N ARG A 107 -12.51 -1.11 8.42
CA ARG A 107 -11.70 -0.65 9.55
C ARG A 107 -10.86 -1.81 10.09
N LEU A 108 -9.68 -1.53 10.62
CA LEU A 108 -8.88 -2.50 11.36
C LEU A 108 -9.62 -2.98 12.62
N SER A 109 -9.18 -4.14 13.14
CA SER A 109 -9.65 -4.65 14.42
C SER A 109 -9.28 -3.71 15.55
N VAL A 110 -10.04 -3.76 16.65
CA VAL A 110 -9.77 -2.92 17.84
C VAL A 110 -8.34 -3.06 18.36
N GLU A 111 -7.80 -4.28 18.31
CA GLU A 111 -6.45 -4.59 18.78
C GLU A 111 -5.35 -3.95 17.91
N SER A 112 -5.63 -3.75 16.62
CA SER A 112 -4.67 -3.20 15.65
C SER A 112 -4.81 -1.69 15.42
N MET A 113 -5.75 -1.02 16.10
CA MET A 113 -5.89 0.43 15.98
C MET A 113 -4.88 1.16 16.86
N GLU A 114 -3.86 1.75 16.25
CA GLU A 114 -2.87 2.61 16.95
C GLU A 114 -3.50 3.87 17.57
N TYR A 115 -4.59 4.38 16.96
CA TYR A 115 -5.23 5.64 17.34
C TYR A 115 -6.74 5.48 17.43
N THR A 116 -7.25 5.07 18.59
CA THR A 116 -8.69 4.90 18.79
C THR A 116 -9.23 5.62 20.01
N THR A 117 -10.38 6.27 19.82
CA THR A 117 -11.20 6.82 20.90
C THR A 117 -12.23 5.81 21.42
N LEU A 118 -12.27 4.60 20.85
CA LEU A 118 -13.27 3.58 21.20
C LEU A 118 -13.27 3.24 22.70
N PRO A 119 -12.13 3.04 23.39
CA PRO A 119 -12.14 2.79 24.83
C PRO A 119 -12.78 3.93 25.62
N GLN A 120 -12.51 5.19 25.25
CA GLN A 120 -13.07 6.38 25.91
C GLN A 120 -14.59 6.47 25.70
N VAL A 121 -15.06 6.13 24.50
CA VAL A 121 -16.50 6.13 24.18
C VAL A 121 -17.23 5.03 24.95
N ILE A 122 -16.66 3.81 25.01
CA ILE A 122 -17.24 2.70 25.78
C ILE A 122 -17.32 3.07 27.26
N GLU A 123 -16.26 3.63 27.84
CA GLU A 123 -16.26 4.05 29.25
C GLU A 123 -17.33 5.12 29.53
N ARG A 124 -17.46 6.13 28.66
CA ARG A 124 -18.51 7.16 28.78
C ARG A 124 -19.93 6.58 28.70
N LEU A 125 -20.13 5.52 27.94
CA LEU A 125 -21.45 4.93 27.69
C LEU A 125 -21.75 3.75 28.64
N LYS A 126 -20.82 3.38 29.51
CA LYS A 126 -20.88 2.17 30.33
C LYS A 126 -22.15 2.04 31.17
N GLU A 127 -22.60 3.14 31.77
CA GLU A 127 -23.81 3.17 32.62
C GLU A 127 -25.12 3.02 31.83
N ARG A 128 -25.09 3.15 30.51
CA ARG A 128 -26.27 3.03 29.65
C ARG A 128 -26.54 1.59 29.18
N PHE A 129 -25.59 0.67 29.39
CA PHE A 129 -25.79 -0.73 29.02
C PHE A 129 -26.68 -1.43 30.05
N THR A 130 -27.65 -2.20 29.57
CA THR A 130 -28.50 -3.06 30.40
C THR A 130 -28.21 -4.53 30.09
N PRO A 131 -28.38 -5.45 31.05
CA PRO A 131 -28.36 -6.88 30.77
C PRO A 131 -29.34 -7.23 29.64
N ILE A 132 -28.93 -8.20 28.81
CA ILE A 132 -29.77 -8.79 27.77
C ILE A 132 -30.69 -9.83 28.41
#